data_AF-A0A164JG29-F1
#
_entry.id   AF-A0A164JG29-F1
#
_cell.length_a   1.000
_cell.length_b   1.000
_cell.length_c   1.000
_cell.angle_alpha   90.00
_cell.angle_beta   90.00
_cell.angle_gamma   90.00
#
_symmetry.space_group_name_H-M   'P 1'
#
loop_
_entity.id
_entity.type
_entity.pdbx_description
1 polymer ?
#
loop_
_entity_poly.entity_id
_entity_poly.type
_entity_poly.pdbx_seq_one_letter_code
_entity_poly.pdbx_strand_id
1 'polypeptide(L)'
;MRCSTSLVELKREIKDYLDILDKGEFDAEIDPFSFWKEKSWRFSNLSGIALQYLAMPATSASAERLFSFSGLSCKGKKTNVSSVSLKSQTLCRFNKKFNINP
;
A
#
# COMPACT_ATOMS: atom_id res chain seq x y z
N MET A 1 16.38 -8.44 6.28
CA MET A 1 16.16 -9.42 7.37
C MET A 1 14.84 -10.12 7.12
N ARG A 2 14.84 -11.41 6.75
CA ARG A 2 13.63 -12.23 6.86
C ARG A 2 13.62 -12.72 8.30
N CYS A 3 12.74 -12.14 9.12
CA CYS A 3 12.50 -12.67 10.46
C CYS A 3 12.01 -14.11 10.27
N SER A 4 12.65 -15.07 10.92
CA SER A 4 12.19 -16.45 10.96
C SER A 4 10.87 -16.47 11.73
N THR A 5 9.76 -16.25 11.03
CA THR A 5 8.42 -16.21 11.61
C THR A 5 8.11 -17.56 12.25
N SER A 6 8.04 -17.61 13.57
CA SER A 6 7.54 -18.79 14.26
C SER A 6 6.02 -18.83 14.12
N LEU A 7 5.47 -19.92 13.59
CA LEU A 7 4.02 -20.14 13.51
C LEU A 7 3.35 -20.01 14.89
N VAL A 8 4.07 -20.30 15.97
CA VAL A 8 3.59 -20.16 17.34
C VAL A 8 3.36 -18.69 17.69
N GLU A 9 4.29 -17.80 17.30
CA GLU A 9 4.19 -16.37 17.58
C GLU A 9 3.07 -15.72 16.77
N LEU A 10 2.92 -16.08 15.50
CA LEU A 10 1.83 -15.59 14.67
C LEU A 10 0.46 -16.01 15.22
N LYS A 11 0.31 -17.28 15.65
CA LYS A 11 -0.93 -17.76 16.28
C LYS A 11 -1.26 -16.99 17.56
N ARG A 12 -0.25 -16.67 18.37
CA ARG A 12 -0.41 -15.85 19.57
C ARG A 12 -0.85 -14.43 19.21
N GLU A 13 -0.18 -13.78 18.26
CA GLU A 13 -0.54 -12.43 17.80
C GLU A 13 -1.97 -12.37 17.25
N ILE A 14 -2.40 -13.38 16.48
CA ILE A 14 -3.78 -13.48 15.99
C ILE A 14 -4.76 -13.58 17.16
N LYS A 15 -4.48 -14.45 18.14
CA LYS A 15 -5.32 -14.58 19.33
C LYS A 15 -5.44 -13.26 20.09
N ASP A 16 -4.30 -12.60 20.34
CA ASP A 16 -4.26 -11.33 21.06
C ASP A 16 -5.05 -10.22 20.32
N TYR A 17 -5.04 -10.23 18.99
CA TYR A 17 -5.82 -9.30 18.17
C TYR A 17 -7.33 -9.59 18.28
N LEU A 18 -7.74 -10.86 18.21
CA LEU A 18 -9.15 -11.26 18.38
C LEU A 18 -9.67 -10.88 19.78
N ASP A 19 -8.86 -11.08 20.83
CA ASP A 19 -9.23 -10.69 22.19
C ASP A 19 -9.46 -9.17 22.33
N ILE A 20 -8.76 -8.33 21.56
CA ILE A 20 -9.00 -6.86 21.52
C ILE A 20 -10.36 -6.57 20.88
N LEU A 21 -10.69 -7.28 19.80
CA LEU A 21 -11.97 -7.10 19.10
C LEU A 21 -13.14 -7.51 19.99
N ASP A 22 -13.03 -8.65 20.68
CA ASP A 22 -14.08 -9.17 21.57
C ASP A 22 -14.34 -8.24 22.77
N LYS A 23 -13.31 -7.53 23.24
CA LYS A 23 -13.44 -6.53 24.31
C LYS A 23 -14.07 -5.22 23.86
N GLY A 24 -14.25 -5.02 22.55
CA GLY A 24 -14.75 -3.76 22.00
C GLY A 24 -13.81 -2.58 22.21
N GLU A 25 -12.52 -2.83 22.47
CA GLU A 25 -11.49 -1.79 22.62
C GLU A 25 -11.01 -1.28 21.25
N PHE A 26 -11.94 -0.93 20.37
CA PHE A 26 -11.65 -0.41 19.03
C PHE A 26 -12.47 0.85 18.75
N ASP A 27 -11.77 1.92 18.37
CA ASP A 27 -12.38 3.16 17.91
C ASP A 27 -12.72 3.03 16.43
N ALA A 28 -14.00 3.11 16.07
CA ALA A 28 -14.45 2.99 14.67
C ALA A 28 -13.91 4.11 13.76
N GLU A 29 -13.50 5.24 14.35
CA GLU A 29 -12.95 6.38 13.62
C GLU A 29 -11.43 6.27 13.43
N ILE A 30 -10.77 5.25 14.02
CA ILE A 30 -9.34 5.09 13.86
C ILE A 30 -9.01 4.64 12.43
N ASP A 31 -8.07 5.35 11.80
CA ASP A 31 -7.50 4.92 10.54
C ASP A 31 -6.79 3.54 10.73
N PRO A 32 -7.23 2.48 10.02
CA PRO A 32 -6.67 1.15 10.21
C PRO A 32 -5.16 1.10 9.93
N PHE A 33 -4.67 1.92 9.01
CA PHE A 33 -3.25 1.97 8.69
C PHE A 33 -2.43 2.53 9.86
N SER A 34 -2.93 3.57 10.52
CA SER A 34 -2.35 4.15 11.73
C SER A 34 -2.38 3.18 12.92
N PHE A 35 -3.49 2.46 13.11
CA PHE A 35 -3.61 1.41 14.13
C PHE A 35 -2.49 0.36 14.01
N TRP A 36 -2.31 -0.22 12.82
CA TRP A 36 -1.30 -1.27 12.61
C TRP A 36 0.13 -0.73 12.71
N LYS A 37 0.36 0.54 12.37
CA LYS A 37 1.67 1.18 12.60
C LYS A 37 1.99 1.32 14.09
N GLU A 38 1.05 1.84 14.88
CA GLU A 38 1.24 2.04 16.31
C GLU A 38 1.44 0.71 17.05
N LYS A 39 0.67 -0.33 16.68
CA LYS A 39 0.76 -1.65 17.31
C LYS A 39 1.81 -2.57 16.69
N SER A 40 2.63 -2.09 15.75
CA SER A 40 3.63 -2.91 15.05
C SER A 40 4.66 -3.57 15.97
N TRP A 41 5.00 -2.94 17.09
CA TRP A 41 5.90 -3.52 18.10
C TRP A 41 5.26 -4.73 18.81
N ARG A 42 3.94 -4.70 19.04
CA ARG A 42 3.18 -5.77 19.70
C ARG A 42 2.80 -6.87 18.72
N PHE A 43 2.48 -6.52 17.48
CA PHE A 43 2.07 -7.42 16.41
C PHE A 43 3.13 -7.46 15.31
N SER A 44 4.35 -7.82 15.66
CA SER A 44 5.51 -7.73 14.77
C SER A 44 5.36 -8.53 13.46
N ASN A 45 4.64 -9.65 13.50
CA ASN A 45 4.42 -10.49 12.33
C ASN A 45 3.12 -10.11 11.62
N LEU A 46 2.04 -9.90 12.38
CA LEU A 46 0.71 -9.65 11.85
C LEU A 46 0.57 -8.24 11.25
N SER A 47 1.19 -7.22 11.86
CA SER A 47 1.15 -5.84 11.35
C SER A 47 1.77 -5.72 9.96
N GLY A 48 2.85 -6.46 9.69
CA GLY A 48 3.51 -6.45 8.38
C GLY A 48 2.58 -6.94 7.26
N ILE A 49 1.75 -7.94 7.55
CA ILE A 49 0.76 -8.47 6.60
C ILE A 49 -0.41 -7.49 6.48
N ALA A 50 -0.95 -7.02 7.60
CA ALA A 50 -2.08 -6.09 7.60
C ALA A 50 -1.78 -4.79 6.83
N LEU A 51 -0.60 -4.20 7.05
CA LEU A 51 -0.16 -3.00 6.33
C LEU A 51 0.00 -3.24 4.83
N GLN A 52 0.44 -4.42 4.40
CA GLN A 52 0.51 -4.78 2.98
C GLN A 52 -0.88 -4.85 2.34
N TYR A 53 -1.84 -5.49 3.02
CA TYR A 53 -3.23 -5.55 2.54
C TYR A 53 -3.86 -4.16 2.48
N LEU A 54 -3.65 -3.32 3.48
CA LEU A 54 -4.19 -1.96 3.51
C LEU A 54 -3.54 -1.03 2.46
N ALA A 55 -2.31 -1.30 2.05
CA ALA A 55 -1.64 -0.55 0.98
C ALA A 55 -2.17 -0.91 -0.42
N MET A 56 -2.87 -2.04 -0.57
CA MET A 56 -3.46 -2.44 -1.84
C MET A 56 -4.71 -1.58 -2.12
N PRO A 57 -4.82 -0.94 -3.29
CA PRO A 57 -6.03 -0.23 -3.65
C PRO A 57 -7.19 -1.21 -3.81
N ALA A 58 -8.36 -0.85 -3.29
CA ALA A 58 -9.57 -1.67 -3.41
C ALA A 58 -10.06 -1.83 -4.86
N THR A 59 -9.60 -0.98 -5.79
CA THR A 59 -10.03 -0.97 -7.19
C THR A 59 -8.87 -0.74 -8.16
N SER A 60 -9.05 -1.17 -9.41
CA SER A 60 -8.15 -0.89 -10.52
C SER A 60 -8.20 0.57 -11.01
N ALA A 61 -9.11 1.41 -10.50
CA ALA A 61 -9.35 2.77 -10.99
C ALA A 61 -8.08 3.64 -11.00
N SER A 62 -7.19 3.45 -10.03
CA SER A 62 -5.89 4.15 -9.99
C SER A 62 -5.00 3.75 -11.18
N ALA A 63 -4.91 2.46 -11.48
CA ALA A 63 -4.15 1.94 -12.62
C ALA A 63 -4.81 2.34 -13.94
N GLU A 64 -6.14 2.29 -14.04
CA GLU A 64 -6.89 2.73 -15.23
C GLU A 64 -6.70 4.22 -15.53
N ARG A 65 -6.69 5.06 -14.50
CA ARG A 65 -6.36 6.49 -14.65
C ARG A 65 -4.94 6.69 -15.20
N LEU A 66 -3.99 5.89 -14.72
CA LEU A 66 -2.62 5.88 -15.23
C LEU A 66 -2.56 5.48 -16.71
N PHE A 67 -3.23 4.39 -17.09
CA PHE A 67 -3.26 3.92 -18.48
C PHE A 67 -4.03 4.84 -19.43
N SER A 68 -5.12 5.44 -18.97
CA SER A 68 -5.88 6.42 -19.75
C SER A 68 -5.00 7.63 -20.08
N PHE A 69 -4.25 8.11 -19.09
CA PHE A 69 -3.36 9.24 -19.26
C PHE A 69 -2.17 8.93 -20.17
N SER A 70 -1.48 7.80 -19.96
CA SER A 70 -0.37 7.39 -20.82
C SER A 70 -0.86 7.10 -22.25
N GLY A 71 -2.07 6.57 -22.39
CA GLY A 71 -2.75 6.38 -23.67
C GLY A 71 -2.95 7.67 -24.45
N LEU A 72 -3.31 8.79 -23.80
CA LEU A 72 -3.37 10.10 -24.45
C LEU A 72 -2.01 10.57 -24.97
N SER A 73 -0.93 10.25 -24.25
CA SER A 73 0.43 10.58 -24.69
C SER A 73 0.87 9.77 -25.91
N CYS A 74 0.28 8.58 -26.11
CA CYS A 74 0.49 7.73 -27.29
C CYS A 74 -0.43 8.08 -28.47
N LYS A 75 -1.65 8.55 -28.21
CA LYS A 75 -2.68 8.81 -29.23
C LYS A 75 -2.66 10.23 -29.82
N GLY A 76 -1.95 11.17 -29.22
CA GLY A 76 -1.89 12.58 -29.67
C GLY A 76 -0.94 12.85 -30.85
N LYS A 77 -0.82 14.13 -31.25
CA LYS A 77 0.09 14.63 -32.30
C LYS A 77 1.60 14.39 -32.04
N LYS A 78 1.97 13.78 -30.91
CA LYS A 78 3.35 13.42 -30.55
C LYS A 78 3.63 12.01 -31.07
N THR A 79 3.92 11.91 -32.36
CA THR A 79 4.03 10.63 -33.10
C THR A 79 5.30 9.83 -32.85
N ASN A 80 6.13 10.15 -31.84
CA ASN A 80 7.37 9.41 -31.60
C ASN A 80 7.83 9.49 -30.14
N VAL A 81 7.02 8.97 -29.21
CA VAL A 81 7.46 8.79 -27.82
C VAL A 81 7.95 7.36 -27.66
N SER A 82 9.25 7.19 -27.38
CA SER A 82 9.82 5.88 -27.08
C SER A 82 9.17 5.29 -25.82
N SER A 83 9.13 3.95 -25.71
CA SER A 83 8.60 3.26 -24.53
C SER A 83 9.30 3.70 -23.23
N VAL A 84 10.60 3.97 -23.31
CA VAL A 84 11.41 4.47 -22.19
C VAL A 84 10.97 5.87 -21.78
N SER A 85 10.85 6.81 -22.73
CA SER A 85 10.40 8.18 -22.44
C SER A 85 8.96 8.22 -21.91
N LEU A 86 8.06 7.39 -22.44
CA LEU A 86 6.69 7.29 -21.96
C LEU A 86 6.63 6.80 -20.51
N LYS A 87 7.43 5.78 -20.18
CA LYS A 87 7.53 5.25 -18.81
C LYS A 87 8.04 6.32 -17.86
N SER A 88 9.13 7.00 -18.20
CA SER A 88 9.71 8.08 -17.38
C SER A 88 8.73 9.23 -17.19
N GLN A 89 8.05 9.66 -18.26
CA GLN A 89 7.05 10.72 -18.18
C GLN A 89 5.87 10.32 -17.29
N THR A 90 5.37 9.09 -17.44
CA THR A 90 4.27 8.57 -16.62
C THR A 90 4.69 8.51 -15.16
N LEU A 91 5.86 7.95 -14.86
CA LEU A 91 6.39 7.84 -13.50
C LEU A 91 6.56 9.22 -12.84
N CYS A 92 7.26 10.15 -13.50
CA CYS A 92 7.46 11.50 -12.96
C CYS A 92 6.14 12.23 -12.71
N ARG A 93 5.16 12.05 -13.59
CA ARG A 93 3.87 12.75 -13.49
C ARG A 93 3.02 12.24 -12.33
N PHE A 94 2.91 10.92 -12.18
CA PHE A 94 2.10 10.32 -11.11
C PHE A 94 2.79 10.38 -9.74
N ASN A 95 4.13 10.40 -9.70
CA ASN A 95 4.88 10.54 -8.45
C ASN A 95 5.21 11.99 -8.07
N LYS A 96 4.81 13.00 -8.88
CA LYS A 96 5.11 14.42 -8.61
C LYS A 96 4.67 14.89 -7.23
N LYS A 97 3.57 14.33 -6.69
CA LYS A 97 3.04 14.66 -5.36
C LYS A 97 3.89 14.11 -4.22
N PHE A 98 4.70 13.07 -4.46
CA PHE A 98 5.53 12.44 -3.45
C PHE A 98 6.91 13.07 -3.30
N ASN A 99 7.27 14.03 -4.17
CA ASN A 99 8.50 14.84 -4.20
C ASN A 99 9.59 14.37 -3.21
N ILE A 100 10.10 13.16 -3.45
CA ILE A 100 11.17 12.57 -2.66
C ILE A 100 12.41 13.34 -3.11
N ASN A 101 12.74 14.41 -2.37
CA ASN A 101 14.06 15.00 -2.49
C ASN A 101 15.06 13.90 -2.15
N PRO A 102 16.03 13.60 -3.04
CA PRO A 102 17.09 12.65 -2.74
C PRO A 102 17.91 13.10 -1.52
#